data_AF-A0A2N3KIU3-F1
#
_entry.id   AF-A0A2N3KIU3-F1
#
_cell.length_a   1.000
_cell.length_b   1.000
_cell.length_c   1.000
_cell.angle_alpha   90.00
_cell.angle_beta   90.00
_cell.angle_gamma   90.00
#
_symmetry.space_group_name_H-M   'P 1'
#
loop_
_entity.id
_entity.type
_entity.pdbx_description
1 polymer ?
#
loop_
_entity_poly.entity_id
_entity_poly.type
_entity_poly.pdbx_seq_one_letter_code
_entity_poly.pdbx_strand_id
1 'polypeptide(L)'
;MKTEITFRWRKHNLKDSILAVCYAVRLGYTSRDQILSALPQFSKLRILLSLDVLFSANMANVNRGVLSINSDMIIVEEIVGKPIVLPIPVVEHTAEPKLIRSIIINLGFNNPAGVETLLKARVN
;
A
#
# COMPACT_ATOMS: atom_id res chain seq x y z
N MET A 1 -14.46 15.98 20.81
CA MET A 1 -13.36 15.55 19.93
C MET A 1 -13.69 14.18 19.38
N LYS A 2 -13.40 13.92 18.10
CA LYS A 2 -13.59 12.62 17.46
C LYS A 2 -12.23 12.00 17.22
N THR A 3 -12.10 10.69 17.37
CA THR A 3 -10.86 9.99 17.03
C THR A 3 -10.84 9.68 15.54
N GLU A 4 -9.75 10.03 14.87
CA GLU A 4 -9.57 9.80 13.44
C GLU A 4 -8.32 8.97 13.19
N ILE A 5 -8.39 8.01 12.26
CA ILE A 5 -7.21 7.31 11.76
C ILE A 5 -6.90 7.75 10.34
N THR A 6 -5.63 8.03 10.07
CA THR A 6 -5.15 8.36 8.72
C THR A 6 -4.00 7.45 8.32
N PHE A 7 -4.04 6.98 7.08
CA PHE A 7 -2.98 6.16 6.48
C PHE A 7 -2.14 6.96 5.50
N ARG A 8 -0.82 6.80 5.56
CA ARG A 8 0.15 7.45 4.66
C ARG A 8 1.19 6.45 4.17
N TRP A 9 1.69 6.65 2.96
CA TRP A 9 2.83 5.86 2.45
C TRP A 9 4.07 6.03 3.34
N ARG A 10 4.71 4.92 3.71
CA ARG A 10 6.02 4.98 4.41
C ARG A 10 7.09 5.60 3.51
N LYS A 11 7.12 5.19 2.24
CA LYS A 11 8.03 5.73 1.21
C LYS A 11 7.28 6.69 0.30
N HIS A 12 7.01 7.89 0.80
CA HIS A 12 6.23 8.91 0.08
C HIS A 12 6.80 9.23 -1.32
N ASN A 13 8.13 9.26 -1.45
CA ASN A 13 8.81 9.50 -2.73
C ASN A 13 8.57 8.40 -3.77
N LEU A 14 8.22 7.18 -3.37
CA LEU A 14 7.94 6.08 -4.30
C LEU A 14 6.46 5.90 -4.60
N LYS A 15 5.56 6.58 -3.89
CA LYS A 15 4.09 6.46 -4.03
C LYS A 15 3.65 6.38 -5.50
N ASP A 16 3.98 7.39 -6.30
CA ASP A 16 3.44 7.49 -7.66
C ASP A 16 3.96 6.37 -8.56
N SER A 17 5.20 5.93 -8.34
CA SER A 17 5.79 4.81 -9.06
C SER A 17 5.22 3.46 -8.61
N ILE A 18 4.90 3.29 -7.32
CA ILE A 18 4.22 2.10 -6.80
C ILE A 18 2.83 1.97 -7.42
N LEU A 19 2.06 3.07 -7.40
CA LEU A 19 0.72 3.10 -8.00
C LEU A 19 0.76 2.85 -9.50
N ALA A 20 1.68 3.49 -10.22
CA ALA A 20 1.82 3.28 -11.65
C ALA A 20 2.18 1.83 -12.02
N VAL A 21 3.06 1.17 -11.25
CA VAL A 21 3.33 -0.26 -11.41
C VAL A 21 2.07 -1.09 -11.16
N CYS A 22 1.31 -0.79 -10.10
CA CYS A 22 0.06 -1.51 -9.81
C CYS A 22 -0.94 -1.39 -10.96
N TYR A 23 -1.13 -0.19 -11.51
CA TYR A 23 -2.02 0.03 -12.64
C TYR A 23 -1.53 -0.63 -13.91
N ALA A 24 -0.22 -0.56 -14.22
CA ALA A 24 0.34 -1.23 -15.40
C ALA A 24 0.08 -2.74 -15.34
N VAL A 25 0.31 -3.39 -14.20
CA VAL A 25 0.06 -4.83 -14.06
C VAL A 25 -1.42 -5.16 -14.19
N ARG A 26 -2.33 -4.35 -13.61
CA ARG A 26 -3.79 -4.53 -13.77
C ARG A 26 -4.25 -4.38 -15.23
N LEU A 27 -3.54 -3.57 -16.03
CA LEU A 27 -3.77 -3.42 -17.47
C LEU A 27 -3.14 -4.53 -18.32
N GLY A 28 -2.45 -5.49 -17.70
CA GLY A 28 -1.85 -6.65 -18.40
C GLY A 28 -0.36 -6.50 -18.75
N TYR A 29 0.32 -5.45 -18.30
CA TYR A 29 1.77 -5.33 -18.43
C TYR A 29 2.46 -6.14 -17.32
N THR A 30 2.77 -7.40 -17.60
CA THR A 30 3.21 -8.37 -16.57
C THR A 30 4.69 -8.75 -16.67
N SER A 31 5.38 -8.39 -17.76
CA SER A 31 6.81 -8.63 -17.93
C SER A 31 7.64 -7.37 -17.64
N ARG A 32 8.93 -7.56 -17.36
CA ARG A 32 9.86 -6.44 -17.13
C ARG A 32 9.87 -5.45 -18.29
N ASP A 33 9.99 -5.94 -19.52
CA ASP A 33 10.10 -5.07 -20.69
C ASP A 33 8.79 -4.33 -20.98
N GLN A 34 7.66 -5.00 -20.75
CA GLN A 34 6.33 -4.39 -20.82
C GLN A 34 6.18 -3.24 -19.82
N ILE A 35 6.59 -3.43 -18.56
CA ILE A 35 6.49 -2.40 -17.53
C ILE A 35 7.42 -1.23 -17.84
N LEU A 36 8.67 -1.50 -18.26
CA LEU A 36 9.62 -0.45 -18.62
C LEU A 36 9.14 0.36 -19.84
N SER A 37 8.50 -0.30 -20.81
CA SER A 37 7.91 0.37 -21.96
C SER A 37 6.64 1.15 -21.62
N ALA A 38 5.82 0.66 -20.68
CA ALA A 38 4.55 1.29 -20.29
C ALA A 38 4.75 2.50 -19.36
N LEU A 39 5.88 2.56 -18.65
CA LEU A 39 6.17 3.58 -17.65
C LEU A 39 7.44 4.41 -17.96
N PRO A 40 7.55 5.05 -19.15
CA PRO A 40 8.76 5.76 -19.57
C PRO A 40 9.07 7.00 -18.71
N GLN A 41 8.09 7.53 -17.98
CA GLN A 41 8.24 8.67 -17.08
C GLN A 41 9.06 8.36 -15.82
N PHE A 42 9.25 7.08 -15.48
CA PHE A 42 10.05 6.65 -14.34
C PHE A 42 11.37 6.03 -14.77
N SER A 43 12.43 6.32 -14.03
CA SER A 43 13.70 5.62 -14.25
C SER A 43 13.56 4.13 -13.91
N LYS A 44 14.32 3.29 -14.61
CA LYS A 44 14.41 1.85 -14.31
C LYS A 44 14.66 1.57 -12.83
N LEU A 45 15.55 2.33 -12.21
CA LEU A 45 15.84 2.20 -10.78
C LEU A 45 14.61 2.48 -9.90
N ARG A 46 13.82 3.51 -10.23
CA ARG A 46 12.62 3.86 -9.46
C ARG A 46 11.52 2.80 -9.56
N ILE A 47 11.37 2.19 -10.75
CA ILE A 47 10.48 1.05 -10.96
C ILE A 47 10.94 -0.15 -10.13
N LEU A 48 12.23 -0.49 -10.16
CA LEU A 48 12.81 -1.58 -9.37
C LEU A 48 12.58 -1.37 -7.86
N LEU A 49 12.88 -0.17 -7.34
CA LEU A 49 12.65 0.15 -5.93
C LEU A 49 11.15 0.04 -5.54
N SER A 50 10.25 0.34 -6.48
CA SER A 50 8.80 0.22 -6.24
C SER A 50 8.37 -1.25 -6.21
N LEU A 51 8.91 -2.07 -7.12
CA LEU A 51 8.71 -3.52 -7.11
C LEU A 51 9.27 -4.16 -5.84
N ASP A 52 10.47 -3.78 -5.40
CA ASP A 52 11.08 -4.27 -4.16
C ASP A 52 10.19 -3.98 -2.94
N VAL A 53 9.59 -2.79 -2.90
CA VAL A 53 8.63 -2.41 -1.85
C VAL A 53 7.38 -3.29 -1.90
N LEU A 54 6.84 -3.52 -3.09
CA LEU A 54 5.66 -4.38 -3.25
C LEU A 54 5.97 -5.85 -2.90
N PHE A 55 7.12 -6.39 -3.30
CA PHE A 55 7.54 -7.74 -2.94
C PHE A 55 7.79 -7.89 -1.44
N SER A 56 8.47 -6.91 -0.83
CA SER A 56 8.74 -6.91 0.62
C SER A 56 7.44 -6.86 1.44
N ALA A 57 6.43 -6.18 0.93
CA ALA A 57 5.10 -6.14 1.52
C ALA A 57 4.23 -7.34 1.14
N ASN A 58 4.71 -8.28 0.32
CA ASN A 58 3.93 -9.38 -0.24
C ASN A 58 2.63 -8.88 -0.93
N MET A 59 2.77 -7.77 -1.65
CA MET A 59 1.74 -7.10 -2.47
C MET A 59 1.97 -7.28 -3.96
N ALA A 60 3.11 -7.86 -4.35
CA ALA A 60 3.39 -8.33 -5.69
C ALA A 60 3.97 -9.75 -5.64
N ASN A 61 3.74 -10.52 -6.70
CA ASN A 61 4.23 -11.88 -6.87
C ASN A 61 4.54 -12.13 -8.37
N VAL A 62 5.62 -12.83 -8.67
CA VAL A 62 5.89 -13.40 -10.00
C VAL A 62 5.64 -14.90 -10.00
N ASN A 63 4.59 -15.33 -10.72
CA ASN A 63 4.32 -16.76 -10.95
C ASN A 63 4.58 -17.08 -12.43
N ARG A 64 5.44 -18.06 -12.71
CA ARG A 64 5.77 -18.50 -14.09
C ARG A 64 6.13 -17.33 -15.03
N GLY A 65 6.84 -16.32 -14.53
CA GLY A 65 7.26 -15.14 -15.30
C GLY A 65 6.19 -14.06 -15.46
N VAL A 66 5.01 -14.22 -14.86
CA VAL A 66 3.92 -13.25 -14.88
C VAL A 66 3.88 -12.50 -13.55
N LEU A 67 4.14 -11.19 -13.57
CA LEU A 67 3.93 -10.33 -12.42
C LEU A 67 2.43 -10.14 -12.15
N SER A 68 2.06 -10.25 -10.88
CA SER A 68 0.70 -10.06 -10.37
C SER A 68 0.72 -9.18 -9.13
N ILE A 69 -0.37 -8.46 -8.90
CA ILE A 69 -0.55 -7.56 -7.75
C ILE A 69 -1.65 -8.10 -6.86
N ASN A 70 -1.42 -8.07 -5.55
CA ASN A 70 -2.40 -8.48 -4.55
C ASN A 70 -3.62 -7.54 -4.58
N SER A 71 -4.83 -8.10 -4.47
CA SER A 71 -6.10 -7.35 -4.44
C SER A 71 -6.19 -6.35 -3.28
N ASP A 72 -5.46 -6.59 -2.19
CA ASP A 72 -5.36 -5.68 -1.04
C ASP A 72 -4.90 -4.27 -1.45
N MET A 73 -4.17 -4.14 -2.56
CA MET A 73 -3.76 -2.84 -3.10
C MET A 73 -4.94 -1.93 -3.46
N ILE A 74 -6.11 -2.49 -3.78
CA ILE A 74 -7.33 -1.71 -4.04
C ILE A 74 -7.79 -1.00 -2.76
N ILE A 75 -7.77 -1.71 -1.63
CA ILE A 75 -8.14 -1.13 -0.34
C ILE A 75 -7.07 -0.12 0.10
N VAL A 76 -5.78 -0.43 -0.09
CA VAL A 76 -4.67 0.51 0.18
C VAL A 76 -4.85 1.82 -0.57
N GLU A 77 -5.16 1.77 -1.87
CA GLU A 77 -5.41 2.94 -2.70
C GLU A 77 -6.59 3.78 -2.18
N GLU A 78 -7.64 3.12 -1.69
CA GLU A 78 -8.85 3.78 -1.24
C GLU A 78 -8.68 4.50 0.11
N ILE A 79 -7.95 3.91 1.06
CA ILE A 79 -7.82 4.44 2.43
C ILE A 79 -6.71 5.48 2.60
N VAL A 80 -5.71 5.49 1.72
CA VAL A 80 -4.55 6.38 1.91
C VAL A 80 -4.94 7.84 1.69
N GLY A 81 -4.58 8.69 2.66
CA GLY A 81 -4.87 10.12 2.63
C GLY A 81 -6.30 10.49 2.97
N LYS A 82 -7.18 9.52 3.23
CA LYS A 82 -8.55 9.74 3.71
C LYS A 82 -8.63 9.51 5.21
N PRO A 83 -8.96 10.54 6.02
CA PRO A 83 -9.22 10.34 7.44
C PRO A 83 -10.48 9.49 7.64
N ILE A 84 -10.38 8.46 8.47
CA ILE A 84 -11.51 7.61 8.86
C ILE A 84 -11.89 7.97 10.30
N VAL A 85 -13.10 8.48 10.47
CA VAL A 85 -13.66 8.80 11.79
C VAL A 85 -14.05 7.50 12.49
N LEU A 86 -13.50 7.26 13.67
CA LEU A 86 -13.80 6.09 14.47
C LEU A 86 -14.93 6.41 15.47
N PRO A 87 -15.92 5.51 15.65
CA PRO A 87 -17.01 5.71 16.60
C PRO A 87 -16.58 5.37 18.04
N ILE A 88 -15.43 5.92 18.47
CA ILE A 88 -14.84 5.70 19.79
C ILE A 88 -14.44 7.04 20.44
N PRO A 89 -14.44 7.12 21.78
CA PRO A 89 -13.91 8.28 22.49
C PRO A 89 -12.40 8.40 22.31
N VAL A 90 -11.87 9.58 22.64
CA VAL A 90 -10.44 9.92 22.49
C VAL A 90 -9.57 8.85 23.15
N VAL A 91 -8.63 8.33 22.36
CA VAL A 91 -7.76 7.21 22.72
C VAL A 91 -6.47 7.77 23.30
N GLU A 92 -6.01 7.20 24.41
CA GLU A 92 -4.70 7.55 24.97
C GLU A 92 -3.55 7.09 24.06
N HIS A 93 -2.49 7.89 23.98
CA HIS A 93 -1.32 7.62 23.11
C HIS A 93 -0.71 6.21 23.29
N THR A 94 -0.78 5.66 24.51
CA THR A 94 -0.24 4.33 24.85
C THR A 94 -1.05 3.18 24.23
N ALA A 95 -2.31 3.40 23.87
CA ALA A 95 -3.20 2.41 23.27
C ALA A 95 -3.21 2.48 21.72
N GLU A 96 -2.66 3.53 21.11
CA GLU A 96 -2.67 3.74 19.66
C GLU A 96 -2.11 2.57 18.84
N PRO A 97 -0.95 1.95 19.18
CA PRO A 97 -0.41 0.86 18.35
C PRO A 97 -1.32 -0.36 18.31
N LYS A 98 -1.96 -0.68 19.44
CA LYS A 98 -2.92 -1.79 19.53
C LYS A 98 -4.19 -1.49 18.73
N LEU A 99 -4.68 -0.25 18.81
CA LEU A 99 -5.84 0.20 18.05
C LEU A 99 -5.57 0.18 16.54
N ILE A 100 -4.45 0.74 16.10
CA ILE A 100 -4.03 0.74 14.68
C ILE A 100 -4.01 -0.69 14.14
N ARG A 101 -3.36 -1.61 14.86
CA ARG A 101 -3.27 -3.01 14.43
C ARG A 101 -4.65 -3.67 14.38
N SER A 102 -5.49 -3.42 15.38
CA SER A 102 -6.88 -3.92 15.39
C SER A 102 -7.65 -3.42 14.16
N ILE A 103 -7.54 -2.13 13.83
CA ILE A 103 -8.20 -1.57 12.65
C ILE A 103 -7.66 -2.23 11.37
N ILE A 104 -6.35 -2.31 11.20
CA ILE A 104 -5.74 -2.91 10.00
C ILE A 104 -6.19 -4.37 9.82
N ILE A 105 -6.25 -5.17 10.89
CA ILE A 105 -6.72 -6.56 10.80
C ILE A 105 -8.20 -6.64 10.40
N ASN A 106 -9.02 -5.67 10.82
CA ASN A 106 -10.46 -5.67 10.56
C ASN A 106 -10.89 -4.89 9.29
N LEU A 107 -9.96 -4.29 8.56
CA LEU A 107 -10.24 -3.54 7.31
C LEU A 107 -10.46 -4.43 6.08
N GLY A 108 -10.44 -5.76 6.25
CA GLY A 108 -10.71 -6.72 5.16
C GLY A 108 -9.50 -7.04 4.28
N PHE A 109 -8.28 -6.75 4.74
CA PHE A 109 -7.05 -7.15 4.06
C PHE A 109 -6.80 -8.65 4.20
N ASN A 110 -6.37 -9.30 3.11
CA ASN A 110 -5.90 -10.68 3.15
C ASN A 110 -4.49 -10.77 3.77
N ASN A 111 -3.69 -9.71 3.62
CA ASN A 111 -2.33 -9.58 4.16
C ASN A 111 -2.16 -8.26 4.95
N PRO A 112 -2.68 -8.19 6.19
CA PRO A 112 -2.54 -7.04 7.08
C PRO A 112 -1.07 -6.61 7.32
N ALA A 113 -0.16 -7.59 7.48
CA ALA A 113 1.25 -7.32 7.73
C ALA A 113 1.97 -6.63 6.55
N GLY A 114 1.57 -6.98 5.32
CA GLY A 114 2.02 -6.29 4.12
C GLY A 114 1.61 -4.82 4.09
N VAL A 115 0.38 -4.53 4.50
CA VAL A 115 -0.12 -3.15 4.58
C VAL A 115 0.65 -2.34 5.61
N GLU A 116 0.98 -2.93 6.77
CA GLU A 116 1.83 -2.27 7.78
C GLU A 116 3.24 -1.97 7.26
N THR A 117 3.73 -2.76 6.30
CA THR A 117 5.02 -2.53 5.61
C THR A 117 4.93 -1.39 4.58
N LEU A 118 3.79 -1.21 3.91
CA LEU A 118 3.58 -0.14 2.94
C LEU A 118 3.22 1.20 3.59
N LEU A 119 2.38 1.15 4.62
CA LEU A 119 1.70 2.31 5.19
C LEU A 119 2.13 2.58 6.62
N LYS A 120 2.07 3.86 6.98
CA LYS A 120 2.12 4.36 8.35
C LYS A 120 0.73 4.87 8.69
N ALA A 121 0.11 4.28 9.70
CA ALA A 121 -1.12 4.79 10.28
C ALA A 121 -0.81 5.76 11.42
N ARG A 122 -1.71 6.71 11.65
CA ARG A 122 -1.69 7.65 12.77
C ARG A 122 -3.11 7.86 13.27
N VAL A 123 -3.30 7.83 14.57
CA VAL A 123 -4.54 8.23 15.24
C VAL A 123 -4.41 9.71 15.65
N ASN A 124 -5.46 10.50 15.41
CA ASN A 124 -5.57 11.91 15.80
C ASN A 124 -6.80 12.14 16.67
#